data_AF-A0A1X2ADF4-F1
#
_entry.id   AF-A0A1X2ADF4-F1
#
_cell.length_a   1.000
_cell.length_b   1.000
_cell.length_c   1.000
_cell.angle_alpha   90.00
_cell.angle_beta   90.00
_cell.angle_gamma   90.00
#
_symmetry.space_group_name_H-M   'P 1'
#
loop_
_entity.id
_entity.type
_entity.pdbx_description
1 polymer ?
#
loop_
_entity_poly.entity_id
_entity_poly.type
_entity_poly.pdbx_seq_one_letter_code
_entity_poly.pdbx_strand_id
1 'polypeptide(L)'
;MITETVKTFPLIFRGYDPNEVDAYIGNLINKQQVLLDDIESLRARLKESCDEAAGLRIEVAVLTDEVAVLTEASPTPQAMQRRMAKMLQRAVDEISEMQAEARAEAEALIAAAQAGAEDAHREHQERLGEMAAERKALEGEYGEAKKKFEAELAKMRAETRSTIDEAWRDAQRERDLLLADAKREADHCRDQARRVLDETGQQRIKILEQLMRIYRDLEAVPATLESAYQELKNATEPGVVVPLDQKIKRNPDSVTGLA
;
A
#
# COMPACT_ATOMS: atom_id res chain seq x y z
N MET A 1 -15.42 -78.95 26.80
CA MET A 1 -15.75 -79.93 25.75
C MET A 1 -16.48 -79.19 24.64
N ILE A 2 -15.81 -78.94 23.51
CA ILE A 2 -16.46 -78.38 22.33
C ILE A 2 -16.96 -79.58 21.54
N THR A 3 -18.28 -79.79 21.56
CA THR A 3 -18.93 -80.85 20.77
C THR A 3 -19.02 -80.37 19.33
N GLU A 4 -18.15 -80.86 18.45
CA GLU A 4 -18.31 -80.63 17.01
C GLU A 4 -19.59 -81.34 16.52
N THR A 5 -20.52 -80.57 15.96
CA THR A 5 -21.75 -81.09 15.36
C THR A 5 -21.43 -81.83 14.07
N VAL A 6 -22.12 -82.95 13.81
CA VAL A 6 -21.94 -83.75 12.59
C VAL A 6 -22.31 -82.89 11.38
N LYS A 7 -21.31 -82.58 10.52
CA LYS A 7 -21.51 -81.73 9.34
C LYS A 7 -21.90 -82.57 8.12
N THR A 8 -22.99 -82.18 7.45
CA THR A 8 -23.53 -82.84 6.26
C THR A 8 -23.18 -82.03 5.02
N PHE A 9 -22.62 -82.67 3.99
CA PHE A 9 -22.26 -82.05 2.71
C PHE A 9 -23.36 -82.24 1.66
N PRO A 10 -23.59 -81.28 0.75
CA PRO A 10 -24.55 -81.42 -0.34
C PRO A 10 -24.09 -82.47 -1.36
N LEU A 11 -25.05 -83.16 -1.96
CA LEU A 11 -24.83 -84.23 -2.95
C LEU A 11 -25.01 -83.68 -4.37
N ILE A 12 -24.04 -83.91 -5.24
CA ILE A 12 -24.10 -83.69 -6.69
C ILE A 12 -24.24 -85.07 -7.37
N PHE A 13 -24.60 -85.11 -8.67
CA PHE A 13 -24.72 -86.36 -9.42
C PHE A 13 -23.45 -87.21 -9.28
N ARG A 14 -23.59 -88.34 -8.56
CA ARG A 14 -22.54 -89.31 -8.18
C ARG A 14 -21.53 -88.89 -7.08
N GLY A 15 -21.90 -88.05 -6.11
CA GLY A 15 -21.05 -87.88 -4.91
C GLY A 15 -21.36 -86.64 -4.08
N TYR A 16 -20.51 -86.37 -3.09
CA TYR A 16 -20.48 -85.07 -2.39
C TYR A 16 -19.85 -84.00 -3.26
N ASP A 17 -20.18 -82.72 -3.03
CA ASP A 17 -19.49 -81.61 -3.69
C ASP A 17 -18.00 -81.62 -3.29
N PRO A 18 -17.07 -81.89 -4.24
CA PRO A 18 -15.65 -81.94 -3.93
C PRO A 18 -15.14 -80.60 -3.38
N ASN A 19 -15.67 -79.46 -3.84
CA ASN A 19 -15.21 -78.15 -3.37
C ASN A 19 -15.57 -77.90 -1.90
N GLU A 20 -16.76 -78.33 -1.45
CA GLU A 20 -17.17 -78.17 -0.06
C GLU A 20 -16.44 -79.13 0.88
N VAL A 21 -16.15 -80.34 0.42
CA VAL A 21 -15.37 -81.33 1.17
C VAL A 21 -13.92 -80.86 1.29
N ASP A 22 -13.31 -80.40 0.20
CA ASP A 22 -11.93 -79.88 0.19
C ASP A 22 -11.81 -78.63 1.08
N ALA A 23 -12.79 -77.73 1.02
CA ALA A 23 -12.83 -76.56 1.91
C ALA A 23 -12.96 -76.97 3.40
N TYR A 24 -13.71 -78.03 3.71
CA TYR A 24 -13.82 -78.53 5.09
C TYR A 24 -12.56 -79.24 5.57
N ILE A 25 -11.95 -80.08 4.73
CA ILE A 25 -10.65 -80.72 5.02
C ILE A 25 -9.59 -79.64 5.23
N GLY A 26 -9.55 -78.61 4.39
CA GLY A 26 -8.66 -77.47 4.56
C GLY A 26 -8.87 -76.76 5.90
N ASN A 27 -10.13 -76.53 6.31
CA ASN A 27 -10.44 -75.96 7.62
C ASN A 27 -10.03 -76.87 8.79
N LEU A 28 -10.16 -78.19 8.65
CA LEU A 28 -9.75 -79.15 9.68
C LEU A 28 -8.22 -79.21 9.82
N ILE A 29 -7.50 -79.19 8.70
CA ILE A 29 -6.04 -79.10 8.67
C ILE A 29 -5.58 -77.80 9.33
N ASN A 30 -6.20 -76.66 8.99
CA ASN A 30 -5.88 -75.37 9.62
C ASN A 30 -6.15 -75.39 11.14
N LYS A 31 -7.27 -75.98 11.58
CA LYS A 31 -7.57 -76.15 13.02
C LYS A 31 -6.54 -77.04 13.71
N GLN A 32 -6.14 -78.15 13.09
CA GLN A 32 -5.11 -79.03 13.63
C GLN A 32 -3.77 -78.32 13.72
N GLN A 33 -3.40 -77.53 12.71
CA GLN A 33 -2.17 -76.74 12.72
C GLN A 33 -2.17 -75.72 13.87
N VAL A 34 -3.26 -74.97 14.05
CA VAL A 34 -3.40 -74.02 15.17
C VAL A 34 -3.27 -74.72 16.52
N LEU A 35 -3.87 -75.90 16.70
CA LEU A 35 -3.75 -76.66 17.95
C LEU A 35 -2.33 -77.19 18.19
N LEU A 36 -1.61 -77.58 17.14
CA LEU A 36 -0.21 -77.99 17.25
C LEU A 36 0.67 -76.79 17.63
N ASP A 37 0.48 -75.65 16.98
CA ASP A 37 1.19 -74.41 17.28
C ASP A 37 0.91 -73.97 18.74
N ASP A 38 -0.34 -74.09 19.20
CA ASP A 38 -0.73 -73.81 20.59
C ASP A 38 -0.04 -74.76 21.58
N ILE A 39 0.02 -76.07 21.29
CA ILE A 39 0.71 -77.06 22.13
C ILE A 39 2.21 -76.74 22.20
N GLU A 40 2.83 -76.38 21.08
CA GLU A 40 4.24 -76.00 21.04
C GLU A 40 4.49 -74.72 21.85
N SER A 41 3.62 -73.72 21.74
CA SER A 41 3.70 -72.49 22.53
C SER A 41 3.56 -72.75 24.03
N LEU A 42 2.63 -73.62 24.44
CA LEU A 42 2.43 -73.97 25.85
C LEU A 42 3.62 -74.76 26.40
N ARG A 43 4.21 -75.65 25.60
CA ARG A 43 5.45 -76.37 25.97
C ARG A 43 6.62 -75.42 26.14
N ALA A 44 6.78 -74.44 25.24
CA ALA A 44 7.82 -73.42 25.36
C ALA A 44 7.66 -72.60 26.65
N ARG A 45 6.45 -72.12 26.94
CA ARG A 45 6.13 -71.38 28.17
C ARG A 45 6.35 -72.22 29.44
N LEU A 46 5.98 -73.49 29.43
CA LEU A 46 6.22 -74.38 30.56
C LEU A 46 7.73 -74.54 30.81
N LYS A 47 8.52 -74.70 29.74
CA LYS A 47 9.97 -74.82 29.84
C LYS A 47 10.60 -73.54 30.42
N GLU A 48 10.22 -72.38 29.91
CA GLU A 48 10.67 -71.07 30.43
C GLU A 48 10.38 -70.93 31.93
N SER A 49 9.16 -71.24 32.37
CA SER A 49 8.82 -71.19 33.80
C SER A 49 9.60 -72.19 34.67
N CYS A 50 9.97 -73.35 34.11
CA CYS A 50 10.80 -74.34 34.82
C CYS A 50 12.24 -73.85 34.96
N ASP A 51 12.77 -73.19 33.92
CA ASP A 51 14.11 -72.60 33.92
C ASP A 51 14.19 -71.44 34.92
N GLU A 52 13.16 -70.58 34.96
CA GLU A 52 13.01 -69.52 35.99
C GLU A 52 12.97 -70.12 37.40
N ALA A 53 12.15 -71.14 37.63
CA ALA A 53 12.05 -71.80 38.94
C ALA A 53 13.36 -72.47 39.37
N ALA A 54 14.12 -73.02 38.41
CA ALA A 54 15.46 -73.57 38.68
C ALA A 54 16.44 -72.45 39.05
N GLY A 55 16.41 -71.32 38.34
CA GLY A 55 17.21 -70.14 38.65
C GLY A 55 16.95 -69.60 40.06
N LEU A 56 15.68 -69.41 40.41
CA LEU A 56 15.29 -68.93 41.74
C LEU A 56 15.70 -69.89 42.86
N ARG A 57 15.63 -71.22 42.63
CA ARG A 57 16.10 -72.20 43.63
C ARG A 57 17.60 -72.10 43.88
N ILE A 58 18.39 -71.83 42.84
CA ILE A 58 19.84 -71.62 42.98
C ILE A 58 20.12 -70.35 43.78
N GLU A 59 19.43 -69.26 43.48
CA GLU A 59 19.58 -67.99 44.22
C GLU A 59 19.20 -68.16 45.70
N VAL A 60 18.08 -68.82 46.00
CA VAL A 60 17.67 -69.12 47.38
C VAL A 60 18.73 -69.96 48.10
N ALA A 61 19.35 -70.95 47.44
CA ALA A 61 20.42 -71.74 48.04
C ALA A 61 21.65 -70.89 48.37
N VAL A 62 22.09 -70.03 47.44
CA VAL A 62 23.22 -69.10 47.65
C VAL A 62 22.94 -68.15 48.82
N LEU A 63 21.75 -67.55 48.86
CA LEU A 63 21.35 -66.66 49.96
C LEU A 63 21.26 -67.41 51.30
N THR A 64 20.79 -68.65 51.30
CA THR A 64 20.71 -69.48 52.51
C THR A 64 22.11 -69.81 53.05
N ASP A 65 23.05 -70.14 52.16
CA ASP A 65 24.45 -70.37 52.54
C ASP A 65 25.12 -69.10 53.06
N GLU A 66 24.86 -67.95 52.44
CA GLU A 66 25.37 -66.65 52.91
C GLU A 66 24.81 -66.29 54.30
N VAL A 67 23.50 -66.46 54.51
CA VAL A 67 22.86 -66.25 55.81
C VAL A 67 23.44 -67.21 56.85
N ALA A 68 23.64 -68.48 56.52
CA ALA A 68 24.25 -69.47 57.41
C ALA A 68 25.67 -69.06 57.83
N VAL A 69 26.50 -68.60 56.89
CA VAL A 69 27.85 -68.08 57.17
C VAL A 69 27.81 -66.81 58.04
N LEU A 70 26.77 -65.98 57.89
CA LEU A 70 26.57 -64.79 58.73
C LEU A 70 25.97 -65.12 60.12
N THR A 71 25.34 -66.28 60.29
CA THR A 71 24.67 -66.71 61.54
C THR A 71 25.42 -67.80 62.31
N GLU A 72 26.43 -68.47 61.75
CA GLU A 72 27.33 -69.35 62.50
C GLU A 72 28.18 -68.53 63.50
N ALA A 73 27.63 -68.38 64.70
CA ALA A 73 28.21 -67.65 65.81
C ALA A 73 29.38 -68.41 66.45
N SER A 74 30.58 -68.28 65.88
CA SER A 74 31.82 -68.55 66.62
C SER A 74 32.23 -67.28 67.38
N PRO A 75 32.36 -67.31 68.73
CA PRO A 75 32.78 -66.16 69.54
C PRO A 75 34.28 -65.82 69.40
N THR A 76 34.96 -66.35 68.38
CA THR A 76 36.38 -66.16 68.17
C THR A 76 36.68 -64.75 67.61
N PRO A 77 37.68 -64.02 68.13
CA PRO A 77 38.02 -62.66 67.70
C PRO A 77 38.26 -62.53 66.17
N GLN A 78 38.81 -63.56 65.56
CA GLN A 78 39.10 -63.61 64.12
C GLN A 78 37.82 -63.68 63.26
N ALA A 79 36.76 -64.34 63.75
CA ALA A 79 35.47 -64.37 63.07
C ALA A 79 34.79 -62.98 63.07
N MET A 80 34.88 -62.24 64.18
CA MET A 80 34.40 -60.85 64.25
C MET A 80 35.17 -59.93 63.31
N GLN A 81 36.50 -60.05 63.24
CA GLN A 81 37.34 -59.26 62.32
C GLN A 81 36.97 -59.52 60.85
N ARG A 82 36.76 -60.79 60.45
CA ARG A 82 36.30 -61.13 59.10
C ARG A 82 34.92 -60.54 58.79
N ARG A 83 34.01 -60.52 59.76
CA ARG A 83 32.67 -59.93 59.61
C ARG A 83 32.73 -58.41 59.46
N MET A 84 33.55 -57.73 60.27
CA MET A 84 33.79 -56.30 60.13
C MET A 84 34.43 -55.96 58.77
N ALA A 85 35.40 -56.75 58.32
CA ALA A 85 36.02 -56.57 57.01
C ALA A 85 35.00 -56.70 55.87
N LYS A 86 34.13 -57.72 55.90
CA LYS A 86 33.04 -57.89 54.92
C LYS A 86 32.02 -56.76 54.97
N MET A 87 31.62 -56.28 56.14
CA MET A 87 30.71 -55.13 56.27
C MET A 87 31.33 -53.84 55.73
N LEU A 88 32.61 -53.59 56.03
CA LEU A 88 33.32 -52.43 55.50
C LEU A 88 33.47 -52.51 53.99
N GLN A 89 33.74 -53.70 53.45
CA GLN A 89 33.84 -53.90 52.01
C GLN A 89 32.50 -53.65 51.33
N ARG A 90 31.40 -54.19 51.87
CA ARG A 90 30.05 -53.90 51.35
C ARG A 90 29.69 -52.42 51.41
N ALA A 91 30.05 -51.72 52.49
CA ALA A 91 29.81 -50.28 52.59
C ALA A 91 30.64 -49.48 51.56
N VAL A 92 31.88 -49.90 51.27
CA VAL A 92 32.72 -49.28 50.23
C VAL A 92 32.14 -49.55 48.83
N ASP A 93 31.66 -50.76 48.57
CA ASP A 93 31.04 -51.12 47.31
C ASP A 93 29.75 -50.31 47.09
N GLU A 94 28.89 -50.22 48.11
CA GLU A 94 27.64 -49.43 48.08
C GLU A 94 27.92 -47.92 47.89
N ILE A 95 28.92 -47.36 48.58
CA ILE A 95 29.34 -45.97 48.35
C ILE A 95 29.85 -45.77 46.92
N SER A 96 30.56 -46.75 46.36
CA SER A 96 31.10 -46.67 45.00
C SER A 96 29.98 -46.70 43.96
N GLU A 97 28.96 -47.54 44.16
CA GLU A 97 27.74 -47.58 43.34
C GLU A 97 26.99 -46.25 43.42
N MET A 98 26.72 -45.75 44.63
CA MET A 98 26.07 -44.45 44.82
C MET A 98 26.85 -43.29 44.17
N GLN A 99 28.18 -43.31 44.22
CA GLN A 99 29.01 -42.30 43.56
C GLN A 99 28.95 -42.42 42.04
N ALA A 100 28.89 -43.63 41.49
CA ALA A 100 28.75 -43.85 40.06
C ALA A 100 27.39 -43.36 39.56
N GLU A 101 26.31 -43.68 40.27
CA GLU A 101 24.96 -43.21 39.98
C GLU A 101 24.87 -41.67 40.04
N ALA A 102 25.35 -41.06 41.13
CA ALA A 102 25.33 -39.60 41.27
C ALA A 102 26.13 -38.89 40.16
N ARG A 103 27.24 -39.48 39.70
CA ARG A 103 28.01 -38.95 38.56
C ARG A 103 27.23 -39.08 37.25
N ALA A 104 26.61 -40.24 37.00
CA ALA A 104 25.81 -40.47 35.81
C ALA A 104 24.60 -39.52 35.75
N GLU A 105 23.92 -39.30 36.87
CA GLU A 105 22.82 -38.33 36.97
C GLU A 105 23.31 -36.89 36.73
N ALA A 106 24.45 -36.49 37.33
CA ALA A 106 25.02 -35.17 37.11
C ALA A 106 25.42 -34.95 35.64
N GLU A 107 26.03 -35.94 35.00
CA GLU A 107 26.37 -35.90 33.57
C GLU A 107 25.11 -35.80 32.70
N ALA A 108 24.05 -36.55 33.03
CA ALA A 108 22.77 -36.48 32.32
C ALA A 108 22.11 -35.09 32.45
N LEU A 109 22.16 -34.49 33.65
CA LEU A 109 21.66 -33.13 33.87
C LEU A 109 22.46 -32.08 33.10
N ILE A 110 23.79 -32.20 33.06
CA ILE A 110 24.65 -31.30 32.29
C ILE A 110 24.35 -31.44 30.79
N ALA A 111 24.25 -32.67 30.28
CA ALA A 111 23.92 -32.93 28.89
C ALA A 111 22.55 -32.36 28.50
N ALA A 112 21.54 -32.54 29.35
CA ALA A 112 20.20 -31.97 29.14
C ALA A 112 20.22 -30.43 29.16
N ALA A 113 20.97 -29.82 30.08
CA ALA A 113 21.12 -28.36 30.14
C ALA A 113 21.84 -27.80 28.90
N GLN A 114 22.88 -28.48 28.42
CA GLN A 114 23.60 -28.09 27.21
C GLN A 114 22.72 -28.20 25.96
N ALA A 115 22.00 -29.31 25.80
CA ALA A 115 21.04 -29.48 24.70
C ALA A 115 19.96 -28.38 24.73
N GLY A 116 19.39 -28.09 25.90
CA GLY A 116 18.42 -27.01 26.06
C GLY A 116 18.98 -25.62 25.74
N ALA A 117 20.24 -25.36 26.07
CA ALA A 117 20.91 -24.10 25.72
C ALA A 117 21.16 -23.98 24.20
N GLU A 118 21.57 -25.07 23.55
CA GLU A 118 21.75 -25.13 22.10
C GLU A 118 20.42 -24.92 21.36
N ASP A 119 19.34 -25.54 21.83
CA ASP A 119 17.99 -25.36 21.30
C ASP A 119 17.53 -23.91 21.42
N ALA A 120 17.69 -23.31 22.60
CA ALA A 120 17.36 -21.90 22.83
C ALA A 120 18.20 -20.96 21.94
N HIS A 121 19.48 -21.29 21.72
CA HIS A 121 20.33 -20.54 20.80
C HIS A 121 19.88 -20.65 19.35
N ARG A 122 19.48 -21.84 18.90
CA ARG A 122 18.93 -22.05 17.55
C ARG A 122 17.64 -21.27 17.35
N GLU A 123 16.68 -21.39 18.27
CA GLU A 123 15.44 -20.61 18.22
C GLU A 123 15.70 -19.10 18.20
N HIS A 124 16.66 -18.61 19.00
CA HIS A 124 17.00 -17.20 19.01
C HIS A 124 17.58 -16.74 17.67
N GLN A 125 18.47 -17.51 17.07
CA GLN A 125 19.04 -17.22 15.75
C GLN A 125 17.97 -17.24 14.66
N GLU A 126 17.03 -18.19 14.70
CA GLU A 126 15.89 -18.25 13.78
C GLU A 126 15.02 -17.00 13.90
N ARG A 127 14.62 -16.62 15.13
CA ARG A 127 13.85 -15.38 15.38
C ARG A 127 14.58 -14.12 14.91
N LEU A 128 15.90 -14.04 15.09
CA LEU A 128 16.69 -12.92 14.57
C LEU A 128 16.70 -12.90 13.03
N GLY A 129 16.79 -14.07 12.40
CA GLY A 129 16.69 -14.23 10.95
C GLY A 129 15.33 -13.78 10.41
N GLU A 130 14.24 -14.19 11.05
CA GLU A 130 12.88 -13.79 10.71
C GLU A 130 12.69 -12.28 10.83
N MET A 131 13.07 -11.69 11.97
CA MET A 131 13.01 -10.23 12.19
C MET A 131 13.84 -9.45 11.15
N ALA A 132 15.00 -9.96 10.77
CA ALA A 132 15.83 -9.35 9.72
C ALA A 132 15.17 -9.43 8.34
N ALA A 133 14.52 -10.56 8.02
CA ALA A 133 13.77 -10.74 6.78
C ALA A 133 12.56 -9.81 6.72
N GLU A 134 11.77 -9.73 7.80
CA GLU A 134 10.64 -8.81 7.92
C GLU A 134 11.06 -7.36 7.75
N ARG A 135 12.14 -6.94 8.42
CA ARG A 135 12.68 -5.58 8.28
C ARG A 135 13.07 -5.27 6.84
N LYS A 136 13.71 -6.21 6.15
CA LYS A 136 14.12 -6.04 4.75
C LYS A 136 12.90 -5.96 3.81
N ALA A 137 11.87 -6.76 4.07
CA ALA A 137 10.61 -6.69 3.33
C ALA A 137 9.94 -5.32 3.50
N LEU A 138 9.80 -4.86 4.75
CA LEU A 138 9.22 -3.53 5.06
C LEU A 138 10.03 -2.38 4.44
N GLU A 139 11.37 -2.46 4.47
CA GLU A 139 12.22 -1.45 3.83
C GLU A 139 12.03 -1.42 2.30
N GLY A 140 11.85 -2.60 1.68
CA GLY A 140 11.49 -2.72 0.28
C GLY A 140 10.14 -2.07 -0.04
N GLU A 141 9.09 -2.44 0.71
CA GLU A 141 7.75 -1.88 0.55
C GLU A 141 7.72 -0.36 0.75
N TYR A 142 8.42 0.14 1.79
CA TYR A 142 8.56 1.57 2.03
C TYR A 142 9.28 2.27 0.88
N GLY A 143 10.36 1.67 0.36
CA GLY A 143 11.09 2.19 -0.79
C GLY A 143 10.22 2.28 -2.05
N GLU A 144 9.40 1.26 -2.30
CA GLU A 144 8.45 1.26 -3.42
C GLU A 144 7.33 2.29 -3.25
N ALA A 145 6.72 2.36 -2.06
CA ALA A 145 5.69 3.34 -1.75
C ALA A 145 6.22 4.76 -1.90
N LYS A 146 7.43 5.04 -1.39
CA LYS A 146 8.08 6.34 -1.54
C LYS A 146 8.29 6.70 -3.01
N LYS A 147 8.79 5.78 -3.84
CA LYS A 147 8.95 6.01 -5.29
C LYS A 147 7.62 6.31 -5.98
N LYS A 148 6.54 5.61 -5.62
CA LYS A 148 5.20 5.87 -6.16
C LYS A 148 4.73 7.28 -5.80
N PHE A 149 4.84 7.66 -4.52
CA PHE A 149 4.46 9.01 -4.08
C PHE A 149 5.31 10.11 -4.72
N GLU A 150 6.62 9.90 -4.86
CA GLU A 150 7.49 10.85 -5.56
C GLU A 150 7.10 11.01 -7.04
N ALA A 151 6.73 9.92 -7.71
CA ALA A 151 6.25 9.95 -9.10
C ALA A 151 4.89 10.67 -9.22
N GLU A 152 3.96 10.42 -8.30
CA GLU A 152 2.66 11.11 -8.26
C GLU A 152 2.82 12.61 -8.00
N LEU A 153 3.69 12.99 -7.05
CA LEU A 153 4.00 14.40 -6.78
C LEU A 153 4.67 15.07 -7.98
N ALA A 154 5.59 14.38 -8.67
CA ALA A 154 6.20 14.89 -9.89
C ALA A 154 5.16 15.10 -10.99
N LYS A 155 4.23 14.15 -11.17
CA LYS A 155 3.12 14.26 -12.12
C LYS A 155 2.22 15.45 -11.79
N MET A 156 1.77 15.59 -10.55
CA MET A 156 0.93 16.71 -10.11
C MET A 156 1.64 18.07 -10.31
N ARG A 157 2.94 18.15 -10.03
CA ARG A 157 3.75 19.35 -10.31
C ARG A 157 3.86 19.66 -11.79
N ALA A 158 4.01 18.64 -12.65
CA ALA A 158 4.04 18.83 -14.09
C ALA A 158 2.69 19.31 -14.63
N GLU A 159 1.60 18.70 -14.18
CA GLU A 159 0.23 19.08 -14.55
C GLU A 159 -0.08 20.52 -14.12
N THR A 160 0.18 20.87 -12.86
CA THR A 160 -0.02 22.26 -12.36
C THR A 160 0.84 23.28 -13.10
N ARG A 161 2.08 22.92 -13.47
CA ARG A 161 2.92 23.81 -14.29
C ARG A 161 2.34 23.98 -15.69
N SER A 162 1.85 22.91 -16.32
CA SER A 162 1.21 22.98 -17.63
C SER A 162 -0.03 23.87 -17.61
N THR A 163 -0.88 23.75 -16.58
CA THR A 163 -2.10 24.58 -16.48
C THR A 163 -1.77 26.05 -16.21
N ILE A 164 -0.74 26.35 -15.43
CA ILE A 164 -0.24 27.72 -15.25
C ILE A 164 0.30 28.28 -16.57
N ASP A 165 1.10 27.52 -17.30
CA ASP A 165 1.68 27.94 -18.58
C ASP A 165 0.62 28.13 -19.67
N GLU A 166 -0.46 27.33 -19.65
CA GLU A 166 -1.64 27.52 -20.48
C GLU A 166 -2.39 28.80 -20.11
N ALA A 167 -2.76 28.97 -18.85
CA ALA A 167 -3.46 30.17 -18.37
C ALA A 167 -2.66 31.45 -18.65
N TRP A 168 -1.33 31.40 -18.50
CA TRP A 168 -0.45 32.51 -18.83
C TRP A 168 -0.48 32.85 -20.32
N ARG A 169 -0.40 31.84 -21.19
CA ARG A 169 -0.51 32.04 -22.66
C ARG A 169 -1.87 32.60 -23.05
N ASP A 170 -2.94 32.18 -22.39
CA ASP A 170 -4.30 32.66 -22.66
C ASP A 170 -4.45 34.14 -22.27
N ALA A 171 -4.06 34.49 -21.05
CA ALA A 171 -4.06 35.87 -20.57
C ALA A 171 -3.19 36.79 -21.45
N GLN A 172 -2.04 36.28 -21.88
CA GLN A 172 -1.14 37.01 -22.78
C GLN A 172 -1.79 37.28 -24.15
N ARG A 173 -2.47 36.27 -24.72
CA ARG A 173 -3.21 36.43 -25.99
C ARG A 173 -4.35 37.42 -25.87
N GLU A 174 -5.14 37.34 -24.80
CA GLU A 174 -6.24 38.27 -24.55
C GLU A 174 -5.74 39.71 -24.40
N ARG A 175 -4.66 39.92 -23.64
CA ARG A 175 -4.00 41.22 -23.52
C ARG A 175 -3.57 41.75 -24.89
N ASP A 176 -2.95 40.91 -25.72
CA ASP A 176 -2.49 41.32 -27.05
C ASP A 176 -3.63 41.71 -27.99
N LEU A 177 -4.76 41.00 -27.92
CA LEU A 177 -5.97 41.35 -28.65
C LEU A 177 -6.54 42.69 -28.19
N LEU A 178 -6.72 42.88 -26.88
CA LEU A 178 -7.23 44.14 -26.32
C LEU A 178 -6.33 45.33 -26.66
N LEU A 179 -5.00 45.15 -26.61
CA LEU A 179 -4.05 46.19 -27.01
C LEU A 179 -4.12 46.50 -28.51
N ALA A 180 -4.33 45.49 -29.36
CA ALA A 180 -4.49 45.70 -30.80
C ALA A 180 -5.78 46.46 -31.12
N ASP A 181 -6.89 46.12 -30.47
CA ASP A 181 -8.18 46.77 -30.67
C ASP A 181 -8.17 48.21 -30.15
N ALA A 182 -7.64 48.45 -28.94
CA ALA A 182 -7.47 49.80 -28.40
C ALA A 182 -6.60 50.70 -29.31
N LYS A 183 -5.56 50.13 -29.94
CA LYS A 183 -4.74 50.86 -30.93
C LYS A 183 -5.54 51.22 -32.17
N ARG A 184 -6.31 50.29 -32.73
CA ARG A 184 -7.17 50.54 -33.90
C ARG A 184 -8.19 51.63 -33.62
N GLU A 185 -8.83 51.60 -32.45
CA GLU A 185 -9.78 52.63 -32.02
C GLU A 185 -9.10 53.99 -31.87
N ALA A 186 -7.93 54.04 -31.23
CA ALA A 186 -7.16 55.28 -31.09
C ALA A 186 -6.75 55.87 -32.45
N ASP A 187 -6.31 55.04 -33.39
CA ASP A 187 -5.96 55.48 -34.74
C ASP A 187 -7.20 55.96 -35.52
N HIS A 188 -8.34 55.27 -35.38
CA HIS A 188 -9.60 55.71 -35.96
C HIS A 188 -10.03 57.09 -35.43
N CYS A 189 -9.98 57.30 -34.12
CA CYS A 189 -10.28 58.59 -33.49
C CYS A 189 -9.32 59.69 -33.96
N ARG A 190 -8.02 59.40 -34.10
CA ARG A 190 -7.03 60.35 -34.66
C ARG A 190 -7.35 60.72 -36.09
N ASP A 191 -7.71 59.75 -36.93
CA ASP A 191 -8.06 60.00 -38.33
C ASP A 191 -9.37 60.80 -38.47
N GLN A 192 -10.36 60.51 -37.63
CA GLN A 192 -11.58 61.33 -37.55
C GLN A 192 -11.26 62.77 -37.14
N ALA A 193 -10.46 62.96 -36.08
CA ALA A 193 -10.07 64.28 -35.62
C ALA A 193 -9.30 65.06 -36.70
N ARG A 194 -8.40 64.40 -37.44
CA ARG A 194 -7.70 65.00 -38.59
C ARG A 194 -8.66 65.48 -39.67
N ARG A 195 -9.64 64.65 -40.06
CA ARG A 195 -10.64 65.02 -41.06
C ARG A 195 -11.43 66.26 -40.64
N VAL A 196 -11.88 66.31 -39.38
CA VAL A 196 -12.60 67.48 -38.86
C VAL A 196 -11.71 68.73 -38.85
N LEU A 197 -10.43 68.61 -38.49
CA LEU A 197 -9.47 69.72 -38.56
C LEU A 197 -9.24 70.19 -40.00
N ASP A 198 -9.14 69.26 -40.96
CA ASP A 198 -8.99 69.60 -42.37
C ASP A 198 -10.24 70.29 -42.93
N GLU A 199 -11.43 69.79 -42.60
CA GLU A 199 -12.73 70.38 -42.99
C GLU A 199 -12.91 71.78 -42.40
N THR A 200 -12.65 71.96 -41.10
CA THR A 200 -12.70 73.27 -40.45
C THR A 200 -11.65 74.23 -41.00
N GLY A 201 -10.45 73.73 -41.32
CA GLY A 201 -9.40 74.46 -42.03
C GLY A 201 -9.87 74.95 -43.40
N GLN A 202 -10.50 74.09 -44.20
CA GLN A 202 -11.07 74.45 -45.50
C GLN A 202 -12.20 75.47 -45.38
N GLN A 203 -13.10 75.31 -44.41
CA GLN A 203 -14.16 76.29 -44.14
C GLN A 203 -13.57 77.66 -43.77
N ARG A 204 -12.54 77.68 -42.93
CA ARG A 204 -11.83 78.92 -42.57
C ARG A 204 -11.21 79.58 -43.81
N ILE A 205 -10.57 78.81 -44.69
CA ILE A 205 -10.02 79.33 -45.96
C ILE A 205 -11.14 79.96 -46.80
N LYS A 206 -12.27 79.25 -46.99
CA LYS A 206 -13.43 79.79 -47.75
C LYS A 206 -13.97 81.08 -47.16
N ILE A 207 -14.11 81.17 -45.84
CA ILE A 207 -14.57 82.40 -45.16
C ILE A 207 -13.57 83.53 -45.38
N LEU A 208 -12.26 83.26 -45.25
CA LEU A 208 -11.22 84.26 -45.50
C LEU A 208 -11.22 84.73 -46.96
N GLU A 209 -11.42 83.83 -47.92
CA GLU A 209 -11.59 84.17 -49.34
C GLU A 209 -12.82 85.05 -49.58
N GLN A 210 -13.96 84.74 -48.97
CA GLN A 210 -15.16 85.57 -49.05
C GLN A 210 -14.95 86.96 -48.44
N LEU A 211 -14.32 87.04 -47.26
CA LEU A 211 -13.97 88.30 -46.62
C LEU A 211 -13.03 89.12 -47.51
N MET A 212 -12.01 88.51 -48.12
CA MET A 212 -11.12 89.20 -49.06
C MET A 212 -11.86 89.74 -50.28
N ARG A 213 -12.87 89.02 -50.81
CA ARG A 213 -13.73 89.55 -51.88
C ARG A 213 -14.52 90.76 -51.42
N ILE A 214 -15.18 90.68 -50.25
CA ILE A 214 -15.93 91.80 -49.66
C ILE A 214 -15.01 93.02 -49.44
N TYR A 215 -13.79 92.81 -48.93
CA TYR A 215 -12.80 93.89 -48.79
C TYR A 215 -12.45 94.54 -50.13
N ARG A 216 -12.25 93.77 -51.21
CA ARG A 216 -12.03 94.32 -52.56
C ARG A 216 -13.23 95.06 -53.11
N ASP A 217 -14.44 94.53 -52.90
CA ASP A 217 -15.68 95.18 -53.33
C ASP A 217 -15.88 96.51 -52.59
N LEU A 218 -15.57 96.55 -51.28
CA LEU A 218 -15.57 97.75 -50.46
C LEU A 218 -14.49 98.77 -50.88
N GLU A 219 -13.35 98.33 -51.42
CA GLU A 219 -12.28 99.22 -51.91
C GLU A 219 -12.75 100.09 -53.10
N ALA A 220 -13.71 99.60 -53.89
CA ALA A 220 -14.34 100.34 -54.98
C ALA A 220 -15.46 101.29 -54.50
N VAL A 221 -15.96 101.14 -53.26
CA VAL A 221 -17.07 101.94 -52.72
C VAL A 221 -16.72 103.42 -52.55
N PRO A 222 -15.55 103.83 -52.06
CA PRO A 222 -15.17 105.25 -51.99
C PRO A 222 -15.17 105.94 -53.35
N ALA A 223 -14.61 105.29 -54.38
CA ALA A 223 -14.58 105.85 -55.74
C ALA A 223 -15.98 105.93 -56.36
N THR A 224 -16.83 104.94 -56.13
CA THR A 224 -18.23 104.97 -56.59
C THR A 224 -19.09 105.98 -55.83
N LEU A 225 -18.86 106.15 -54.52
CA LEU A 225 -19.49 107.20 -53.71
C LEU A 225 -19.00 108.59 -54.12
N GLU A 226 -17.71 108.78 -54.41
CA GLU A 226 -17.17 110.03 -54.94
C GLU A 226 -17.75 110.35 -56.32
N SER A 227 -17.89 109.35 -57.20
CA SER A 227 -18.57 109.51 -58.50
C SER A 227 -20.04 109.90 -58.31
N ALA A 228 -20.78 109.23 -57.43
CA ALA A 228 -22.17 109.55 -57.14
C ALA A 228 -22.33 110.93 -56.48
N TYR A 229 -21.39 111.32 -55.61
CA TYR A 229 -21.35 112.67 -55.02
C TYR A 229 -21.04 113.73 -56.08
N GLN A 230 -20.14 113.45 -57.03
CA GLN A 230 -19.85 114.35 -58.14
C GLN A 230 -21.05 114.46 -59.08
N GLU A 231 -21.75 113.37 -59.39
CA GLU A 231 -23.02 113.41 -60.14
C GLU A 231 -24.11 114.20 -59.42
N LEU A 232 -24.28 114.02 -58.10
CA LEU A 232 -25.24 114.78 -57.29
C LEU A 232 -24.87 116.26 -57.19
N LYS A 233 -23.58 116.57 -57.05
CA LYS A 233 -23.04 117.94 -57.04
C LYS A 233 -23.15 118.61 -58.41
N ASN A 234 -23.08 117.85 -59.50
CA ASN A 234 -23.35 118.33 -60.86
C ASN A 234 -24.86 118.44 -61.16
N ALA A 235 -25.72 117.85 -60.33
CA ALA A 235 -27.18 117.83 -60.50
C ALA A 235 -27.96 118.78 -59.56
N THR A 236 -27.32 119.61 -58.73
CA THR A 236 -28.06 120.40 -57.73
C THR A 236 -27.75 121.90 -57.70
N GLU A 237 -28.66 122.69 -58.28
CA GLU A 237 -29.46 123.75 -57.63
C GLU A 237 -30.78 123.98 -58.42
N PRO A 238 -31.91 124.41 -57.80
CA PRO A 238 -32.41 124.11 -56.46
C PRO A 238 -33.91 123.70 -56.42
N GLY A 239 -34.29 122.97 -55.37
CA GLY A 239 -35.60 123.12 -54.70
C GLY A 239 -36.68 122.06 -54.97
N VAL A 240 -37.02 121.27 -53.94
CA VAL A 240 -38.32 121.29 -53.21
C VAL A 240 -38.36 120.13 -52.20
N VAL A 241 -39.04 120.37 -51.09
CA VAL A 241 -38.89 119.79 -49.74
C VAL A 241 -40.15 118.96 -49.39
N VAL A 242 -39.93 117.74 -48.85
CA VAL A 242 -40.73 117.02 -47.77
C VAL A 242 -42.07 116.33 -48.19
N PRO A 243 -42.65 115.32 -47.46
CA PRO A 243 -42.34 114.70 -46.14
C PRO A 243 -42.32 113.15 -46.02
N LEU A 244 -41.91 112.70 -44.81
CA LEU A 244 -42.01 111.38 -44.17
C LEU A 244 -43.42 110.76 -44.08
N ASP A 245 -43.52 109.43 -44.11
CA ASP A 245 -43.82 108.53 -42.98
C ASP A 245 -44.44 107.20 -43.45
N GLN A 246 -43.98 106.06 -42.90
CA GLN A 246 -44.86 105.09 -42.20
C GLN A 246 -44.18 103.74 -41.84
N LYS A 247 -44.09 103.54 -40.51
CA LYS A 247 -44.53 102.38 -39.73
C LYS A 247 -43.97 100.96 -40.00
N ILE A 248 -43.16 100.53 -39.02
CA ILE A 248 -43.44 99.46 -38.05
C ILE A 248 -43.96 98.11 -38.60
N LYS A 249 -43.18 97.05 -38.41
CA LYS A 249 -43.61 95.87 -37.61
C LYS A 249 -42.43 95.05 -37.10
N ARG A 250 -42.18 95.25 -35.81
CA ARG A 250 -41.57 94.33 -34.85
C ARG A 250 -42.64 93.29 -34.52
N ASN A 251 -42.33 91.99 -34.59
CA ASN A 251 -42.63 91.14 -33.43
C ASN A 251 -41.76 89.87 -33.36
N PRO A 252 -41.28 89.53 -32.14
CA PRO A 252 -40.69 88.27 -31.76
C PRO A 252 -41.75 87.31 -31.20
N ASP A 253 -41.50 86.01 -31.26
CA ASP A 253 -42.00 84.97 -30.34
C ASP A 253 -41.07 83.76 -30.55
N SER A 254 -40.26 83.31 -29.59
CA SER A 254 -40.57 82.77 -28.25
C SER A 254 -41.26 81.40 -28.33
N VAL A 255 -40.76 80.46 -27.49
CA VAL A 255 -41.29 79.15 -27.03
C VAL A 255 -40.13 78.13 -27.02
N THR A 256 -39.36 78.00 -25.92
CA THR A 256 -39.53 76.97 -24.85
C THR A 256 -39.56 75.55 -25.43
N GLY A 257 -38.53 74.71 -25.26
CA GLY A 257 -38.11 74.13 -23.99
C GLY A 257 -38.84 72.81 -23.77
N LEU A 258 -38.11 71.68 -23.68
CA LEU A 258 -38.44 70.49 -22.88
C LEU A 258 -37.48 69.30 -23.18
N ALA A 259 -37.07 68.67 -22.07
CA ALA A 259 -36.45 67.35 -21.88
C ALA A 259 -34.96 67.17 -22.21
#